data_AF-A0A2V9S2X5-F1
#
_entry.id   AF-A0A2V9S2X5-F1
#
_cell.length_a   1.000
_cell.length_b   1.000
_cell.length_c   1.000
_cell.angle_alpha   90.00
_cell.angle_beta   90.00
_cell.angle_gamma   90.00
#
_symmetry.space_group_name_H-M   'P 1'
#
loop_
_entity.id
_entity.type
_entity.pdbx_description
1 polymer ?
#
loop_
_entity_poly.entity_id
_entity_poly.type
_entity_poly.pdbx_seq_one_letter_code
_entity_poly.pdbx_strand_id
1 'polypeptide(L)'
;MLRFRSILRLALQSWLTTAVALAQPPDSPAFRLVLSEVQPGNMATQLRCTLVLRDHHFHHETASITPNRDSERKVYEGELSDADWSALNAILDSKGLRDLNVPRAFAPPVMQDVHILNISVGRESKFQNLEFLNDKSRKPYDSELKPLLQWWKSFNHRHMTESHAAPNSQCALNQNNTLFAQ
;
A
#
# COMPACT_ATOMS: atom_id res chain seq x y z
N MET A 1 -78.68 38.71 -14.38
CA MET A 1 -77.78 39.88 -14.28
C MET A 1 -76.59 39.49 -13.41
N LEU A 2 -75.37 39.82 -13.86
CA LEU A 2 -74.03 39.79 -13.19
C LEU A 2 -73.52 38.41 -12.70
N ARG A 3 -72.60 37.73 -13.40
CA ARG A 3 -71.12 37.90 -13.48
C ARG A 3 -70.42 37.86 -12.12
N PHE A 4 -69.55 36.86 -11.90
CA PHE A 4 -68.16 37.07 -11.47
C PHE A 4 -67.31 35.85 -11.82
N ARG A 5 -66.28 36.07 -12.65
CA ARG A 5 -65.23 35.12 -13.02
C ARG A 5 -64.09 35.29 -12.01
N SER A 6 -63.57 34.19 -11.45
CA SER A 6 -62.24 34.17 -10.83
C SER A 6 -61.41 33.08 -11.47
N ILE A 7 -60.43 33.52 -12.26
CA ILE A 7 -59.41 32.72 -12.92
C ILE A 7 -58.26 32.57 -11.92
N LEU A 8 -58.09 31.38 -11.35
CA LEU A 8 -56.91 31.07 -10.55
C LEU A 8 -55.79 30.60 -11.47
N ARG A 9 -54.76 31.44 -11.64
CA ARG A 9 -53.51 31.11 -12.34
C ARG A 9 -52.68 30.21 -11.42
N LEU A 10 -52.52 28.94 -11.76
CA LEU A 10 -51.47 28.09 -11.18
C LEU A 10 -50.16 28.34 -11.93
N ALA A 11 -49.18 28.90 -11.21
CA ALA A 11 -47.82 29.05 -11.68
C ALA A 11 -47.10 27.69 -11.67
N LEU A 12 -46.56 27.31 -12.83
CA LEU A 12 -45.56 26.25 -12.98
C LEU A 12 -44.33 26.63 -12.14
N GLN A 13 -43.91 25.75 -11.24
CA GLN A 13 -42.56 25.79 -10.69
C GLN A 13 -41.85 24.51 -11.13
N SER A 14 -40.97 24.65 -12.11
CA SER A 14 -40.04 23.63 -12.56
C SER A 14 -38.89 23.54 -11.56
N TRP A 15 -38.76 22.41 -10.87
CA TRP A 15 -37.65 22.16 -9.98
C TRP A 15 -36.50 21.61 -10.82
N LEU A 16 -35.45 22.40 -11.02
CA LEU A 16 -34.17 21.93 -11.55
C LEU A 16 -33.46 21.16 -10.44
N THR A 17 -33.48 19.83 -10.51
CA THR A 17 -32.61 18.98 -9.70
C THR A 17 -31.20 19.00 -10.27
N THR A 18 -30.31 19.77 -9.65
CA THR A 18 -28.87 19.66 -9.87
C THR A 18 -28.42 18.29 -9.36
N ALA A 19 -28.13 17.36 -10.26
CA ALA A 19 -27.50 16.09 -9.90
C ALA A 19 -26.06 16.39 -9.46
N VAL A 20 -25.80 16.34 -8.16
CA VAL A 20 -24.45 16.28 -7.62
C VAL A 20 -23.91 14.90 -7.97
N ALA A 21 -22.96 14.84 -8.91
CA ALA A 21 -22.21 13.63 -9.17
C ALA A 21 -21.41 13.28 -7.91
N LEU A 22 -21.88 12.30 -7.14
CA LEU A 22 -21.07 11.63 -6.15
C LEU A 22 -19.95 10.93 -6.90
N ALA A 23 -18.74 11.48 -6.84
CA ALA A 23 -17.54 10.77 -7.28
C ALA A 23 -17.54 9.41 -6.57
N GLN A 24 -17.69 8.34 -7.34
CA GLN A 24 -17.54 6.99 -6.83
C GLN A 24 -16.16 6.90 -6.19
N PRO A 25 -16.01 6.39 -4.95
CA PRO A 25 -14.70 6.10 -4.42
C PRO A 25 -13.98 5.19 -5.42
N PRO A 26 -12.68 5.43 -5.70
CA PRO A 26 -11.96 4.63 -6.69
C PRO A 26 -12.09 3.15 -6.33
N ASP A 27 -12.67 2.35 -7.24
CA ASP A 27 -12.87 0.90 -7.11
C ASP A 27 -11.55 0.10 -7.06
N SER A 28 -10.40 0.79 -7.17
CA SER A 28 -9.07 0.21 -7.02
C SER A 28 -8.37 0.80 -5.79
N PRO A 29 -7.63 -0.02 -5.02
CA PRO A 29 -6.79 0.52 -3.96
C PRO A 29 -5.80 1.54 -4.53
N ALA A 30 -5.68 2.67 -3.84
CA ALA A 30 -4.77 3.78 -4.21
C ALA A 30 -3.31 3.33 -4.29
N PHE A 31 -2.95 2.23 -3.62
CA PHE A 31 -1.61 1.67 -3.62
C PHE A 31 -1.36 0.80 -4.86
N ARG A 32 -0.23 1.06 -5.51
CA ARG A 32 0.37 0.18 -6.50
C ARG A 32 1.17 -0.95 -5.85
N LEU A 33 1.89 -0.62 -4.78
CA LEU A 33 2.76 -1.56 -4.08
C LEU A 33 2.83 -1.22 -2.60
N VAL A 34 2.83 -2.24 -1.76
CA VAL A 34 3.19 -2.16 -0.35
C VAL A 34 4.24 -3.22 -0.07
N LEU A 35 5.39 -2.79 0.45
CA LEU A 35 6.48 -3.64 0.87
C LEU A 35 6.75 -3.38 2.34
N SER A 36 6.75 -4.43 3.17
CA SER A 36 7.12 -4.33 4.57
C SER A 36 8.11 -5.43 4.92
N GLU A 37 9.17 -5.06 5.62
CA GLU A 37 10.21 -5.96 6.11
C GLU A 37 10.39 -5.74 7.61
N VAL A 38 10.32 -6.84 8.36
CA VAL A 38 10.68 -6.89 9.78
C VAL A 38 11.87 -7.81 9.92
N GLN A 39 13.01 -7.24 10.25
CA GLN A 39 14.26 -7.96 10.45
C GLN A 39 14.69 -7.84 11.92
N PRO A 40 14.60 -8.93 12.70
CA PRO A 40 15.18 -8.98 14.03
C PRO A 40 16.70 -8.78 13.96
N GLY A 41 17.22 -7.90 14.80
CA GLY A 41 18.65 -7.76 15.06
C GLY A 41 18.96 -8.10 16.51
N ASN A 42 20.24 -8.31 16.81
CA ASN A 42 20.70 -8.69 18.16
C ASN A 42 20.32 -7.67 19.25
N MET A 43 20.16 -6.40 18.89
CA MET A 43 19.89 -5.30 19.84
C MET A 43 18.57 -4.56 19.57
N ALA A 44 18.11 -4.58 18.32
CA ALA A 44 16.91 -3.89 17.88
C ALA A 44 16.29 -4.62 16.69
N THR A 45 14.97 -4.59 16.59
CA THR A 45 14.25 -5.02 15.39
C THR A 45 14.16 -3.86 14.41
N GLN A 46 14.61 -4.08 13.19
CA GLN A 46 14.48 -3.11 12.10
C GLN A 46 13.16 -3.34 11.38
N LEU A 47 12.40 -2.26 11.20
CA LEU A 47 11.22 -2.20 10.36
C LEU A 47 11.52 -1.29 9.17
N ARG A 48 11.18 -1.76 7.97
CA ARG A 48 11.09 -0.94 6.77
C ARG A 48 9.71 -1.13 6.16
N CYS A 49 9.09 -0.05 5.74
CA CYS A 49 7.82 -0.08 5.02
C CYS A 49 7.88 0.89 3.85
N THR A 50 7.46 0.47 2.67
CA THR A 50 7.37 1.32 1.48
C THR A 50 6.00 1.14 0.86
N LEU A 51 5.24 2.22 0.79
CA LEU A 51 3.98 2.34 0.08
C LEU A 51 4.25 3.14 -1.19
N VAL A 52 3.88 2.58 -2.33
CA VAL A 52 3.91 3.29 -3.61
C VAL A 52 2.46 3.44 -4.08
N LEU A 53 2.06 4.67 -4.33
CA LEU A 53 0.73 5.04 -4.82
C LEU A 53 0.69 4.95 -6.35
N ARG A 54 -0.52 4.88 -6.91
CA ARG A 54 -0.73 4.78 -8.37
C ARG A 54 -0.36 6.05 -9.13
N ASP A 55 -0.25 7.17 -8.45
CA ASP A 55 0.10 8.50 -8.95
C ASP A 55 1.59 8.83 -8.75
N HIS A 56 2.43 7.80 -8.62
CA HIS A 56 3.90 7.86 -8.47
C HIS A 56 4.40 8.36 -7.12
N HIS A 57 3.53 8.86 -6.25
CA HIS A 57 3.91 9.22 -4.88
C HIS A 57 4.31 7.98 -4.09
N PHE A 58 5.22 8.18 -3.14
CA PHE A 58 5.58 7.14 -2.18
C PHE A 58 5.56 7.67 -0.76
N HIS A 59 5.34 6.74 0.16
CA HIS A 59 5.49 6.90 1.60
C HIS A 59 6.40 5.80 2.11
N HIS A 60 7.50 6.14 2.78
CA HIS A 60 8.47 5.19 3.27
C HIS A 60 8.75 5.42 4.75
N GLU A 61 8.71 4.36 5.55
CA GLU A 61 9.02 4.40 6.97
C GLU A 61 10.18 3.48 7.30
N THR A 62 11.05 3.96 8.19
CA THR A 62 12.06 3.14 8.86
C THR A 62 11.93 3.30 10.36
N ALA A 63 12.12 2.22 11.11
CA ALA A 63 12.07 2.22 12.56
C ALA A 63 13.02 1.17 13.14
N SER A 64 13.69 1.54 14.23
CA SER A 64 14.52 0.64 15.03
C SER A 64 13.88 0.45 16.40
N ILE A 65 13.33 -0.73 16.66
CA ILE A 65 12.54 -1.03 17.86
C ILE A 65 13.43 -1.76 18.86
N THR A 66 13.54 -1.23 20.08
CA THR A 66 14.28 -1.88 21.18
C THR A 66 13.32 -2.31 22.28
N PRO A 67 13.67 -3.30 23.13
CA PRO A 67 12.78 -3.77 24.21
C PRO A 67 12.34 -2.67 25.20
N ASN A 68 13.12 -1.60 25.35
CA ASN A 68 12.92 -0.57 26.37
C ASN A 68 12.60 0.83 25.81
N ARG A 69 12.52 1.00 24.48
CA ARG A 69 12.09 2.24 23.82
C ARG A 69 11.44 1.94 22.47
N ASP A 70 10.31 2.59 22.24
CA ASP A 70 9.72 2.75 20.91
C ASP A 70 10.60 3.65 20.03
N SER A 71 10.64 3.30 18.74
CA SER A 71 11.60 3.76 17.74
C SER A 71 11.53 5.26 17.43
N GLU A 72 12.70 5.86 17.17
CA GLU A 72 12.82 7.04 16.29
C GLU A 72 12.38 6.61 14.89
N ARG A 73 11.07 6.67 14.63
CA ARG A 73 10.50 6.36 13.34
C ARG A 73 10.75 7.53 12.41
N LYS A 74 11.36 7.24 11.26
CA LYS A 74 11.61 8.23 10.22
C LYS A 74 10.63 7.98 9.09
N VAL A 75 10.01 9.06 8.62
CA VAL A 75 9.09 9.05 7.51
C VAL A 75 9.76 9.78 6.35
N TYR A 76 9.59 9.25 5.14
CA TYR A 76 10.08 9.84 3.90
C TYR A 76 8.96 9.83 2.90
N GLU A 77 8.76 10.95 2.23
CA GLU A 77 7.76 11.09 1.17
C GLU A 77 8.38 11.72 -0.05
N GLY A 78 7.76 11.49 -1.20
CA GLY A 78 8.18 12.07 -2.45
C GLY A 78 7.48 11.41 -3.62
N GLU A 79 8.06 11.61 -4.79
CA GLU A 79 7.57 11.05 -6.05
C GLU A 79 8.68 10.20 -6.69
N LEU A 80 8.30 9.06 -7.25
CA LEU A 80 9.21 8.27 -8.07
C LEU A 80 9.46 8.99 -9.39
N SER A 81 10.71 8.98 -9.86
CA SER A 81 11.00 9.43 -11.22
C SER A 81 10.27 8.54 -12.24
N ASP A 82 9.97 9.07 -13.43
CA ASP A 82 9.34 8.29 -14.51
C ASP A 82 10.12 7.00 -14.83
N ALA A 83 11.45 7.06 -14.74
CA ALA A 83 12.32 5.90 -14.94
C ALA A 83 12.12 4.85 -13.83
N ASP A 84 12.05 5.26 -12.57
CA ASP A 84 11.85 4.36 -11.44
C ASP A 84 10.44 3.76 -11.43
N TRP A 85 9.45 4.57 -11.75
CA TRP A 85 8.05 4.15 -11.87
C TRP A 85 7.88 3.14 -13.01
N SER A 86 8.45 3.42 -14.18
CA SER A 86 8.44 2.50 -15.33
C SER A 86 9.15 1.19 -15.02
N ALA A 87 10.34 1.25 -14.39
CA ALA A 87 11.08 0.06 -13.97
C ALA A 87 10.28 -0.77 -12.95
N LEU A 88 9.66 -0.11 -11.97
CA LEU A 88 8.81 -0.78 -10.99
C LEU A 88 7.64 -1.48 -11.68
N ASN A 89 6.92 -0.81 -12.58
CA ASN A 89 5.79 -1.40 -13.29
C ASN A 89 6.20 -2.60 -14.14
N ALA A 90 7.33 -2.51 -14.85
CA ALA A 90 7.85 -3.64 -15.62
C ALA A 90 8.14 -4.87 -14.74
N ILE A 91 8.65 -4.66 -13.53
CA ILE A 91 8.85 -5.74 -12.54
C ILE A 91 7.50 -6.28 -12.06
N LEU A 92 6.60 -5.39 -11.65
CA LEU A 92 5.30 -5.77 -11.07
C LEU A 92 4.40 -6.50 -12.09
N ASP A 93 4.53 -6.18 -13.37
CA ASP A 93 3.75 -6.79 -14.45
C ASP A 93 4.49 -7.93 -15.18
N SER A 94 5.69 -8.29 -14.72
CA SER A 94 6.39 -9.48 -15.21
C SER A 94 5.58 -10.75 -14.96
N LYS A 95 5.59 -11.69 -15.92
CA LYS A 95 4.85 -12.95 -15.81
C LYS A 95 5.22 -13.72 -14.53
N GLY A 96 6.50 -13.76 -14.19
CA GLY A 96 7.00 -14.47 -13.00
C GLY A 96 6.39 -13.95 -11.70
N LEU A 97 6.34 -12.62 -11.51
CA LEU A 97 5.73 -12.05 -10.31
C LEU A 97 4.19 -12.13 -10.35
N ARG A 98 3.56 -11.92 -11.50
CA ARG A 98 2.08 -11.98 -11.63
C ARG A 98 1.51 -13.36 -11.34
N ASP A 99 2.22 -14.41 -11.74
CA ASP A 99 1.79 -15.79 -11.55
C ASP A 99 2.20 -16.34 -10.17
N LEU A 100 2.97 -15.58 -9.40
CA LEU A 100 3.44 -16.00 -8.09
C LEU A 100 2.25 -16.16 -7.13
N ASN A 101 2.08 -17.36 -6.61
CA ASN A 101 1.10 -17.65 -5.58
C ASN A 101 1.82 -18.32 -4.42
N VAL A 102 1.95 -17.58 -3.32
CA VAL A 102 2.57 -18.07 -2.08
C VAL A 102 1.45 -18.56 -1.18
N PRO A 103 1.45 -19.84 -0.76
CA PRO A 103 0.49 -20.32 0.21
C PRO A 103 0.55 -19.45 1.47
N ARG A 104 -0.62 -19.09 2.00
CA ARG A 104 -0.69 -18.30 3.24
C ARG A 104 0.15 -18.98 4.32
N ALA A 105 1.05 -18.24 4.92
CA ALA A 105 1.92 -18.78 5.93
C ALA A 105 1.13 -19.04 7.21
N PHE A 106 1.29 -20.22 7.80
CA PHE A 106 0.85 -20.49 9.16
C PHE A 106 2.06 -20.31 10.07
N ALA A 107 2.03 -19.30 10.94
CA ALA A 107 3.11 -19.08 11.88
C ALA A 107 3.16 -20.26 12.88
N PRO A 108 4.27 -21.02 12.94
CA PRO A 108 4.42 -22.06 13.94
C PRO A 108 4.53 -21.41 15.34
N PRO A 109 4.20 -22.14 16.43
CA PRO A 109 4.26 -21.61 17.79
C PRO A 109 5.64 -21.06 18.19
N VAL A 110 6.71 -21.58 17.57
CA VAL A 110 8.08 -21.08 17.72
C VAL A 110 8.64 -20.84 16.33
N MET A 111 8.98 -19.58 16.03
CA MET A 111 9.65 -19.21 14.79
C MET A 111 11.15 -19.05 15.03
N GLN A 112 11.94 -19.83 14.30
CA GLN A 112 13.39 -19.63 14.20
C GLN A 112 13.70 -18.76 12.98
N ASP A 113 14.78 -17.99 13.04
CA ASP A 113 15.27 -17.15 11.94
C ASP A 113 14.20 -16.23 11.34
N VAL A 114 13.42 -15.58 12.22
CA VAL A 114 12.35 -14.68 11.81
C VAL A 114 12.92 -13.59 10.91
N HIS A 115 12.35 -13.45 9.71
CA HIS A 115 12.62 -12.35 8.79
C HIS A 115 11.36 -12.21 7.95
N ILE A 116 10.45 -11.36 8.42
CA ILE A 116 9.13 -11.22 7.81
C ILE A 116 9.26 -10.26 6.64
N LEU A 117 8.80 -10.70 5.47
CA LEU A 117 8.68 -9.90 4.26
C LEU A 117 7.26 -10.03 3.74
N ASN A 118 6.53 -8.91 3.73
CA ASN A 118 5.19 -8.80 3.20
C ASN A 118 5.20 -7.92 1.95
N ILE A 119 4.60 -8.44 0.88
CA ILE A 119 4.51 -7.77 -0.41
C ILE A 119 3.05 -7.80 -0.84
N SER A 120 2.44 -6.63 -0.99
CA SER A 120 1.07 -6.51 -1.50
C SER A 120 1.09 -5.67 -2.76
N VAL A 121 0.74 -6.27 -3.90
CA VAL A 121 0.72 -5.60 -5.20
C VAL A 121 -0.71 -5.27 -5.59
N GLY A 122 -0.99 -4.00 -5.83
CA GLY A 122 -2.28 -3.53 -6.33
C GLY A 122 -2.50 -3.99 -7.77
N ARG A 123 -3.48 -4.88 -7.97
CA ARG A 123 -4.00 -5.28 -9.28
C ARG A 123 -5.30 -4.54 -9.56
N GLU A 124 -5.95 -4.84 -10.69
CA GLU A 124 -7.16 -4.11 -11.15
C GLU A 124 -8.20 -3.93 -10.04
N SER A 125 -8.66 -5.02 -9.43
CA SER A 125 -9.71 -5.01 -8.40
C SER A 125 -9.32 -5.69 -7.08
N LYS A 126 -8.07 -6.14 -6.93
CA LYS A 126 -7.61 -6.90 -5.77
C LYS A 126 -6.14 -6.69 -5.48
N PHE A 127 -5.69 -7.15 -4.31
CA PHE A 127 -4.28 -7.27 -4.00
C PHE A 127 -3.76 -8.69 -4.23
N GLN A 128 -2.58 -8.79 -4.84
CA GLN A 128 -1.77 -9.99 -4.78
C GLN A 128 -0.84 -9.87 -3.58
N ASN A 129 -1.10 -10.68 -2.55
CA ASN A 129 -0.37 -10.67 -1.29
C ASN A 129 0.60 -11.85 -1.24
N LEU A 130 1.87 -11.57 -0.91
CA LEU A 130 2.93 -12.54 -0.72
C LEU A 130 3.51 -12.32 0.67
N GLU A 131 3.54 -13.37 1.49
CA GLU A 131 4.03 -13.33 2.85
C GLU A 131 5.10 -14.39 3.04
N PHE A 132 6.24 -13.96 3.58
CA PHE A 132 7.36 -14.83 3.91
C PHE A 132 7.75 -14.57 5.35
N LEU A 133 7.72 -15.60 6.19
CA LEU A 133 8.02 -15.45 7.63
C LEU A 133 9.53 -15.52 7.93
N ASN A 134 10.30 -16.06 6.98
CA ASN A 134 11.75 -16.19 7.03
C ASN A 134 12.34 -16.39 5.63
N ASP A 135 13.66 -16.28 5.53
CA ASP A 135 14.41 -16.50 4.29
C ASP A 135 14.16 -17.90 3.67
N LYS A 136 13.97 -18.93 4.52
CA LYS A 136 13.69 -20.29 4.04
C LYS A 136 12.37 -20.38 3.27
N SER A 137 11.34 -19.68 3.73
CA SER A 137 10.04 -19.61 3.05
C SER A 137 10.09 -18.79 1.76
N ARG A 138 10.98 -17.78 1.69
CA ARG A 138 11.18 -16.95 0.49
C ARG A 138 11.98 -17.65 -0.61
N LYS A 139 12.99 -18.44 -0.22
CA LYS A 139 13.99 -19.03 -1.12
C LYS A 139 13.43 -19.69 -2.40
N PRO A 140 12.32 -20.44 -2.39
CA PRO A 140 11.76 -21.04 -3.61
C PRO A 140 11.32 -20.02 -4.68
N TYR A 141 11.14 -18.76 -4.29
CA TYR A 141 10.61 -17.67 -5.12
C TYR A 141 11.66 -16.58 -5.41
N ASP A 142 12.91 -16.79 -4.99
CA ASP A 142 13.96 -15.77 -5.09
C ASP A 142 14.20 -15.33 -6.55
N SER A 143 14.09 -16.24 -7.53
CA SER A 143 14.25 -15.90 -8.96
C SER A 143 13.25 -14.84 -9.44
N GLU A 144 11.99 -15.00 -9.05
CA GLU A 144 10.87 -14.14 -9.42
C GLU A 144 10.87 -12.85 -8.60
N LEU A 145 11.28 -12.92 -7.33
CA LEU A 145 11.32 -11.77 -6.41
C LEU A 145 12.55 -10.89 -6.58
N LYS A 146 13.66 -11.45 -7.05
CA LYS A 146 14.96 -10.75 -7.12
C LYS A 146 14.90 -9.38 -7.78
N PRO A 147 14.22 -9.18 -8.94
CA PRO A 147 14.11 -7.84 -9.53
C PRO A 147 13.44 -6.82 -8.60
N LEU A 148 12.36 -7.21 -7.91
CA LEU A 148 11.64 -6.35 -6.97
C LEU A 148 12.49 -6.03 -5.74
N LEU A 149 13.16 -7.02 -5.16
CA LEU A 149 14.02 -6.82 -3.99
C LEU A 149 15.26 -5.98 -4.33
N GLN A 150 15.80 -6.10 -5.54
CA GLN A 150 16.89 -5.25 -6.02
C GLN A 150 16.44 -3.80 -6.24
N TRP A 151 15.25 -3.60 -6.82
CA TRP A 151 14.65 -2.27 -6.93
C TRP A 151 14.47 -1.65 -5.54
N TRP A 152 13.88 -2.40 -4.60
CA TRP A 152 13.61 -1.91 -3.26
C TRP A 152 14.89 -1.62 -2.46
N LYS A 153 15.90 -2.48 -2.60
CA LYS A 153 17.23 -2.23 -2.04
C LYS A 153 17.81 -0.93 -2.59
N SER A 154 17.74 -0.70 -3.90
CA SER A 154 18.24 0.52 -4.52
C SER A 154 17.48 1.77 -4.07
N PHE A 155 16.16 1.65 -3.88
CA PHE A 155 15.31 2.70 -3.33
C PHE A 155 15.72 3.06 -1.88
N ASN A 156 15.93 2.06 -1.02
CA ASN A 156 16.28 2.26 0.39
C ASN A 156 17.69 2.84 0.62
N HIS A 157 18.60 2.77 -0.35
CA HIS A 157 19.93 3.38 -0.26
C HIS A 157 19.98 4.83 -0.73
N ARG A 158 18.86 5.38 -1.20
CA ARG A 158 18.81 6.79 -1.64
C ARG A 158 18.88 7.71 -0.43
N HIS A 159 19.57 8.83 -0.60
CA HIS A 159 19.45 9.94 0.32
C HIS A 159 18.09 10.59 0.11
N MET A 160 17.21 10.42 1.09
CA MET A 160 15.87 11.03 1.13
C MET A 160 15.83 12.03 2.28
N THR A 161 15.16 13.16 2.04
CA THR A 161 14.86 14.12 3.10
C THR A 161 13.74 13.57 3.97
N GLU A 162 13.91 13.60 5.29
CA GLU A 162 12.87 13.19 6.23
C GLU A 162 11.64 14.10 6.08
N SER A 163 10.46 13.50 6.00
CA SER A 163 9.16 14.18 6.00
C SER A 163 8.66 14.34 7.44
N HIS A 164 7.87 15.39 7.66
CA HIS A 164 7.13 15.60 8.92
C HIS A 164 5.75 14.93 8.91
N ALA A 165 5.42 14.14 7.89
CA ALA A 165 4.19 13.39 7.84
C ALA A 165 4.07 12.39 9.00
N ALA A 166 2.82 12.13 9.38
CA ALA A 166 2.53 11.15 10.40
C ALA A 166 2.80 9.72 9.88
N PRO A 167 3.13 8.78 10.77
CA PRO A 167 3.20 7.37 10.39
C PRO A 167 1.87 6.86 9.83
N ASN A 168 1.95 6.04 8.79
CA ASN A 168 0.85 5.41 8.10
C ASN A 168 0.46 4.09 8.79
N SER A 169 -0.85 3.91 8.97
CA SER A 169 -1.41 2.68 9.55
C SER A 169 -1.04 1.40 8.78
N GLN A 170 -0.79 1.48 7.47
CA GLN A 170 -0.35 0.34 6.64
C GLN A 170 1.09 -0.08 6.92
N CYS A 171 1.86 0.78 7.59
CA CYS A 171 3.23 0.50 8.04
C CYS A 171 3.30 0.12 9.52
N ALA A 172 2.16 -0.07 10.19
CA ALA A 172 2.13 -0.46 11.58
C ALA A 172 2.58 -1.93 11.79
N LEU A 173 3.24 -2.17 12.93
CA LEU A 173 3.83 -3.46 13.32
C LEU A 173 2.82 -4.50 13.84
N ASN A 174 1.54 -4.15 13.91
CA ASN A 174 0.52 -5.08 14.37
C ASN A 174 0.48 -6.25 13.38
N GLN A 175 0.93 -7.41 13.88
CA GLN A 175 1.34 -8.63 13.17
C GLN A 175 0.29 -9.28 12.26
N ASN A 176 -0.85 -8.63 11.99
CA ASN A 176 -1.97 -9.15 11.21
C ASN A 176 -2.44 -8.21 10.07
N ASN A 177 -1.85 -7.03 9.88
CA ASN A 177 -2.51 -5.96 9.10
C ASN A 177 -1.77 -5.46 7.85
N THR A 178 -0.60 -5.98 7.49
CA THR A 178 0.12 -5.55 6.27
C THR A 178 -0.35 -6.23 4.99
N LEU A 179 -1.22 -7.24 5.11
CA LEU A 179 -1.85 -7.90 3.97
C LEU A 179 -3.25 -7.32 3.78
N PHE A 180 -3.53 -6.82 2.58
CA PHE A 180 -4.85 -6.28 2.26
C PHE A 180 -5.86 -7.40 2.05
N ALA A 181 -7.15 -7.13 2.28
CA ALA A 181 -8.21 -8.07 1.93
C ALA A 181 -8.15 -8.40 0.42
N GLN A 182 -8.29 -9.69 0.10
CA GLN A 182 -8.32 -10.20 -1.28
C GLN A 182 -9.69 -10.01 -1.93
#